data_AF-L9X2W6-F1
#
_entry.id   AF-L9X2W6-F1
#
_cell.length_a   1.000
_cell.length_b   1.000
_cell.length_c   1.000
_cell.angle_alpha   90.00
_cell.angle_beta   90.00
_cell.angle_gamma   90.00
#
_symmetry.space_group_name_H-M   'P 1'
#
loop_
_entity.id
_entity.type
_entity.pdbx_description
1 polymer ?
#
loop_
_entity_poly.entity_id
_entity_poly.type
_entity_poly.pdbx_seq_one_letter_code
_entity_poly.pdbx_strand_id
1 'polypeptide(L)' 'MSALETLEESGVTVVARREHSDRRTLSSKWPHVDADNIVICGHERILVGKTLFGSVTQLVLLSADRPVTITVE' A
#
# COMPACT_ATOMS: atom_id res chain seq x y z
N MET A 1 -12.52 -0.33 -17.83
CA MET A 1 -12.78 -1.19 -16.67
C MET A 1 -11.62 -1.05 -15.71
N SER A 2 -11.87 -0.43 -14.57
CA SER A 2 -10.91 -0.19 -13.49
C SER A 2 -10.85 -1.40 -12.56
N ALA A 3 -9.77 -1.52 -11.77
CA ALA A 3 -9.63 -2.59 -10.79
C ALA A 3 -10.77 -2.61 -9.75
N LEU A 4 -11.32 -1.43 -9.42
CA LEU A 4 -12.48 -1.28 -8.54
C LEU A 4 -13.74 -1.93 -9.12
N GLU A 5 -14.04 -1.62 -10.38
CA GLU A 5 -15.21 -2.17 -11.08
C GLU A 5 -15.13 -3.71 -11.17
N THR A 6 -13.95 -4.27 -11.47
CA THR A 6 -13.75 -5.73 -11.52
C THR A 6 -14.00 -6.40 -10.16
N LEU A 7 -13.58 -5.77 -9.07
CA LEU A 7 -13.81 -6.30 -7.72
C LEU A 7 -15.29 -6.25 -7.35
N GLU A 8 -15.97 -5.13 -7.61
CA GLU A 8 -17.40 -4.97 -7.33
C GLU A 8 -18.25 -5.95 -8.14
N GLU A 9 -17.94 -6.15 -9.43
CA GLU A 9 -18.61 -7.13 -10.30
C GLU A 9 -18.45 -8.57 -9.79
N SER A 10 -17.34 -8.88 -9.11
CA SER A 10 -17.10 -10.17 -8.48
C SER A 10 -17.79 -10.34 -7.12
N GLY A 11 -18.56 -9.34 -6.66
CA GLY A 11 -19.28 -9.36 -5.39
C GLY A 11 -18.44 -8.94 -4.18
N VAL A 12 -17.25 -8.37 -4.40
CA VAL A 12 -16.41 -7.85 -3.32
C VAL A 12 -16.91 -6.46 -2.90
N THR A 13 -17.06 -6.25 -1.59
CA THR A 13 -17.35 -4.90 -1.07
C THR A 13 -16.09 -4.07 -1.12
N VAL A 14 -16.11 -2.95 -1.84
CA VAL A 14 -14.94 -2.09 -2.00
C VAL A 14 -15.19 -0.70 -1.43
N VAL A 15 -14.20 -0.17 -0.71
CA VAL A 15 -14.18 1.23 -0.26
C VAL A 15 -12.89 1.86 -0.76
N ALA A 16 -13.01 2.77 -1.74
CA ALA A 16 -11.87 3.51 -2.25
C ALA A 16 -11.68 4.84 -1.50
N ARG A 17 -10.46 5.10 -1.05
CA ARG A 17 -10.03 6.42 -0.57
C ARG A 17 -8.78 6.85 -1.31
N ARG A 18 -8.79 8.08 -1.80
CA ARG A 18 -7.61 8.73 -2.37
C ARG A 18 -7.13 9.80 -1.42
N GLU A 19 -5.92 9.63 -0.92
CA GLU A 19 -5.28 10.61 -0.04
C GLU A 19 -3.96 11.06 -0.62
N HIS A 20 -3.72 12.36 -0.51
CA HIS A 20 -2.41 12.95 -0.80
C HIS A 20 -1.78 13.38 0.51
N SER A 21 -0.73 12.68 0.89
CA SER A 21 0.04 12.96 2.10
C SER A 21 1.49 13.12 1.71
N ASP A 22 2.12 14.20 2.17
CA ASP A 22 3.57 14.34 2.08
C ASP A 22 4.21 13.28 2.98
N ARG A 23 5.39 12.78 2.60
CA ARG A 23 6.11 11.66 3.22
C ARG A 23 6.26 11.80 4.73
N ARG A 24 6.45 13.03 5.22
CA ARG A 24 6.59 13.30 6.66
C ARG A 24 5.30 13.07 7.46
N THR A 25 4.15 13.17 6.79
CA THR A 25 2.82 13.10 7.42
C THR A 25 2.11 11.77 7.19
N LEU A 26 2.72 10.86 6.40
CA LEU A 26 2.06 9.61 6.02
C LEU A 26 1.83 8.68 7.22
N SER A 27 2.81 8.56 8.11
CA SER A 27 2.69 7.71 9.31
C SER A 27 1.60 8.22 10.27
N SER A 28 1.48 9.54 10.46
CA SER A 28 0.48 10.12 11.37
C SER A 28 -0.93 10.17 10.78
N LYS A 29 -1.06 10.09 9.46
CA LYS A 29 -2.35 10.09 8.75
C LYS A 29 -2.87 8.71 8.43
N TRP A 30 -2.14 7.64 8.76
CA TRP A 30 -2.59 6.29 8.45
C TRP A 30 -3.98 6.07 9.08
N PRO A 31 -5.04 5.89 8.28
CA PRO A 31 -6.35 5.69 8.84
C PRO A 31 -6.31 4.41 9.67
N HIS A 32 -6.81 4.45 10.91
CA HIS A 32 -7.05 3.26 11.70
C HIS A 32 -8.17 2.45 11.04
N VAL A 33 -7.80 1.71 10.00
CA VAL A 33 -8.61 0.66 9.41
C VAL A 33 -8.20 -0.61 10.14
N ASP A 34 -9.14 -1.37 10.66
CA ASP A 34 -8.87 -2.66 11.29
C ASP A 34 -8.89 -3.78 10.22
N ALA A 35 -7.94 -3.70 9.28
CA ALA A 35 -7.69 -4.74 8.29
C ALA A 35 -6.80 -5.86 8.85
N ASP A 36 -7.04 -7.10 8.45
CA ASP A 36 -6.20 -8.25 8.82
C ASP A 36 -4.85 -8.26 8.08
N ASN A 37 -4.74 -7.58 6.94
CA ASN A 37 -3.54 -7.54 6.08
C ASN A 37 -3.46 -6.23 5.30
N ILE A 38 -2.25 -5.75 5.06
CA ILE A 38 -1.95 -4.59 4.21
C ILE A 38 -1.29 -5.07 2.92
N VAL A 39 -1.90 -4.78 1.77
CA VAL A 39 -1.29 -5.06 0.47
C VAL A 39 -0.75 -3.77 -0.13
N ILE A 40 0.53 -3.77 -0.49
CA ILE A 40 1.19 -2.66 -1.18
C ILE A 40 1.68 -3.14 -2.53
N CYS A 41 1.24 -2.48 -3.58
CA CYS A 41 1.82 -2.64 -4.90
C CYS A 41 2.92 -1.58 -5.09
N GLY A 42 4.15 -2.03 -5.35
CA GLY A 42 5.29 -1.18 -5.68
C GLY A 42 5.88 -1.58 -7.02
N HIS A 43 6.63 -0.66 -7.64
CA HIS A 43 7.41 -0.98 -8.84
C HIS A 43 8.81 -1.42 -8.42
N GLU A 44 9.34 -2.49 -9.00
CA GLU A 44 10.75 -2.85 -8.81
C GLU A 44 11.61 -1.76 -9.48
N ARG A 45 12.29 -0.93 -8.69
CA ARG A 45 13.39 -0.15 -9.25
C ARG A 45 14.61 -1.06 -9.07
N ILE A 46 15.57 -1.12 -10.00
CA ILE A 46 16.88 -1.75 -9.73
C ILE A 46 17.96 -0.70 -9.90
N LEU A 47 18.59 -0.31 -8.79
CA LEU A 47 19.83 0.45 -8.77
C LEU A 47 20.85 -0.44 -8.07
N VAL A 48 21.89 -0.86 -8.79
CA VAL A 48 22.93 -1.77 -8.31
C VAL A 48 23.32 -1.44 -6.87
N GLY A 49 23.07 -2.38 -5.94
CA GLY A 49 23.59 -2.35 -4.57
C GLY A 49 22.74 -1.73 -3.45
N LYS A 50 21.47 -1.32 -3.68
CA LYS A 50 20.57 -0.88 -2.59
C LYS A 50 19.17 -1.43 -2.78
N THR A 51 18.56 -2.04 -1.76
CA THR A 51 17.15 -2.49 -1.78
C THR A 51 16.21 -1.34 -2.16
N LEU A 52 15.32 -1.60 -3.13
CA LEU A 52 14.55 -0.61 -3.89
C LEU A 52 13.07 -0.58 -3.54
N PHE A 53 12.76 -0.66 -2.26
CA PHE A 53 11.42 -0.32 -1.81
C PHE A 53 11.33 1.21 -1.76
N GLY A 54 10.36 1.77 -2.47
CA GLY A 54 10.02 3.18 -2.32
C GLY A 54 9.83 3.51 -0.84
N SER A 55 10.13 4.73 -0.46
CA SER A 55 10.09 5.14 0.95
C SER A 55 8.76 4.94 1.65
N VAL A 56 7.67 4.95 0.87
CA VAL A 56 6.33 4.65 1.36
C VAL A 56 6.33 3.21 1.82
N THR A 57 6.64 2.27 0.93
CA THR A 57 6.77 0.83 1.23
C THR A 57 7.69 0.57 2.42
N GLN A 58 8.85 1.22 2.50
CA GLN A 58 9.74 1.09 3.67
C GLN A 58 9.09 1.60 4.96
N LEU A 59 8.42 2.75 4.93
CA LEU A 59 7.73 3.28 6.11
C LEU A 59 6.65 2.32 6.60
N VAL A 60 5.85 1.75 5.68
CA VAL A 60 4.80 0.78 6.05
C VAL A 60 5.42 -0.46 6.64
N LEU A 61 6.43 -1.04 5.98
CA LEU A 61 7.08 -2.26 6.43
C LEU A 61 7.65 -2.12 7.85
N LEU A 62 8.19 -0.94 8.18
CA LEU A 62 8.80 -0.67 9.49
C LEU A 62 7.79 -0.28 10.58
N SER A 63 6.61 0.23 10.21
CA SER A 63 5.66 0.83 11.17
C SER A 63 4.35 0.06 11.30
N ALA A 64 4.07 -0.89 10.40
CA ALA A 64 2.84 -1.66 10.43
C ALA A 64 2.77 -2.55 11.68
N ASP A 65 1.58 -2.57 12.28
CA ASP A 65 1.20 -3.42 13.42
C ASP A 65 0.63 -4.77 12.99
N ARG A 66 0.59 -5.04 11.69
CA ARG A 66 -0.09 -6.20 11.08
C ARG A 66 0.67 -6.72 9.86
N PRO A 67 0.35 -7.93 9.37
CA PRO A 67 1.00 -8.49 8.19
C PRO A 67 0.95 -7.55 6.98
N VAL A 68 2.08 -7.47 6.27
CA VAL A 68 2.21 -6.68 5.03
C VAL A 68 2.62 -7.60 3.89
N THR A 69 1.84 -7.59 2.82
CA THR A 69 2.14 -8.27 1.56
C THR A 69 2.61 -7.24 0.53
N ILE A 70 3.77 -7.46 -0.06
CA ILE A 70 4.31 -6.62 -1.12
C ILE A 70 4.24 -7.37 -2.42
N THR A 71 3.60 -6.77 -3.41
CA THR A 71 3.65 -7.22 -4.80
C THR A 71 4.53 -6.26 -5.58
N VAL A 72 5.45 -6.80 -6.36
CA VAL A 72 6.28 -6.04 -7.29
C VAL A 72 5.91 -6.43 -8.71
N GLU A 73 5.78 -5.43 -9.58
CA GLU A 73 5.86 -5.59 -11.03
C GLU A 73 7.28 -5.29 -11.51
#